data_AF-A0A8X6PFZ4-F1
#
_entry.id   AF-A0A8X6PFZ4-F1
#
_cell.length_a   1.000
_cell.length_b   1.000
_cell.length_c   1.000
_cell.angle_alpha   90.00
_cell.angle_beta   90.00
_cell.angle_gamma   90.00
#
_symmetry.space_group_name_H-M   'P 1'
#
loop_
_entity.id
_entity.type
_entity.pdbx_description
1 polymer ?
#
loop_
_entity_poly.entity_id
_entity_poly.type
_entity_poly.pdbx_seq_one_letter_code
_entity_poly.pdbx_strand_id
1 'polypeptide(L)' 'MDDRSVKVFDIVIFGASGFVGNYVIEEMAASLEVANLKWAIAGRNTRKLQDALVRVEDHLRN' A
#
# COMPACT_ATOMS: atom_id res chain seq x y z
N MET A 1 18.16 18.15 20.23
CA MET A 1 18.27 16.98 19.35
C MET A 1 16.84 16.71 18.88
N ASP A 2 16.54 17.07 17.64
CA ASP A 2 15.17 17.00 17.11
C ASP A 2 14.83 15.53 16.81
N ASP A 3 14.24 14.85 17.78
CA ASP A 3 13.77 13.45 17.70
C ASP A 3 12.41 13.38 16.95
N ARG A 4 12.33 14.04 15.80
CA ARG A 4 11.24 13.80 14.87
C ARG A 4 11.67 12.64 14.00
N SER A 5 11.29 11.43 14.39
CA SER A 5 11.38 10.24 13.55
C SER A 5 10.87 10.61 12.15
N VAL A 6 11.76 10.59 11.16
CA VAL A 6 11.40 10.93 9.77
C VAL A 6 10.27 9.99 9.36
N LYS A 7 9.07 10.54 9.11
CA LYS A 7 7.94 9.74 8.62
C LYS A 7 8.27 9.30 7.19
N VAL A 8 8.59 8.02 7.04
CA VAL A 8 9.00 7.43 5.74
C VAL A 8 7.83 7.24 4.79
N PHE A 9 6.61 7.11 5.34
CA PHE A 9 5.37 6.89 4.62
C PHE A 9 4.29 7.81 5.19
N ASP A 10 3.45 8.34 4.30
CA ASP A 10 2.26 9.11 4.64
C ASP A 10 1.12 8.19 5.09
N ILE A 11 1.02 7.01 4.46
CA ILE A 11 -0.03 6.01 4.72
C ILE A 11 0.58 4.60 4.80
N VAL A 12 0.12 3.81 5.77
CA VAL A 12 0.42 2.38 5.88
C VAL A 12 -0.87 1.59 6.01
N ILE A 13 -1.07 0.61 5.13
CA ILE A 13 -2.30 -0.20 5.06
C ILE A 13 -2.02 -1.55 5.70
N PHE A 14 -2.62 -1.79 6.86
CA PHE A 14 -2.47 -3.05 7.60
C PHE A 14 -3.51 -4.08 7.14
N GLY A 15 -3.09 -5.33 7.00
CA GLY A 15 -3.97 -6.40 6.51
C GLY A 15 -4.21 -6.33 5.00
N ALA A 16 -3.33 -5.67 4.25
CA ALA A 16 -3.44 -5.44 2.82
C ALA A 16 -3.61 -6.72 2.00
N SER A 17 -2.99 -7.83 2.41
CA SER A 17 -3.13 -9.11 1.71
C SER A 17 -4.38 -9.92 2.10
N GLY A 18 -5.25 -9.36 2.94
CA GLY A 18 -6.54 -9.97 3.32
C GLY A 18 -7.61 -9.75 2.25
N PHE A 19 -8.76 -10.40 2.39
CA PHE A 19 -9.84 -10.30 1.40
C PHE A 19 -10.22 -8.83 1.12
N VAL A 20 -10.62 -8.08 2.14
CA VAL A 20 -10.96 -6.65 2.02
C VAL A 20 -9.74 -5.80 1.69
N GLY A 21 -8.57 -6.15 2.26
CA GLY A 21 -7.34 -5.39 2.07
C GLY A 21 -6.92 -5.29 0.61
N ASN A 22 -7.09 -6.37 -0.17
CA ASN A 22 -6.73 -6.37 -1.60
C ASN A 22 -7.57 -5.35 -2.39
N TYR A 23 -8.88 -5.29 -2.16
CA TYR A 23 -9.74 -4.30 -2.82
C TYR A 23 -9.40 -2.87 -2.39
N VAL A 24 -9.10 -2.66 -1.10
CA VAL A 24 -8.72 -1.33 -0.60
C VAL A 24 -7.45 -0.82 -1.29
N ILE A 25 -6.43 -1.66 -1.46
CA ILE A 25 -5.18 -1.23 -2.10
C ILE A 25 -5.34 -1.04 -3.61
N GLU A 26 -6.17 -1.84 -4.29
CA GLU A 26 -6.47 -1.71 -5.72
C GLU A 26 -7.14 -0.36 -6.01
N GLU A 27 -8.22 -0.05 -5.29
CA GLU A 27 -8.99 1.19 -5.51
C GLU A 27 -8.25 2.46 -5.06
N MET A 28 -7.44 2.35 -4.00
CA MET A 28 -6.77 3.52 -3.42
C MET A 28 -5.49 3.90 -4.18
N ALA A 29 -4.82 2.95 -4.84
CA ALA A 29 -3.50 3.17 -5.45
C ALA A 29 -3.49 4.33 -6.46
N ALA A 30 -4.48 4.41 -7.35
CA ALA A 30 -4.58 5.48 -8.35
C ALA A 30 -4.70 6.87 -7.70
N SER A 31 -5.52 6.97 -6.65
CA SER A 31 -5.73 8.22 -5.92
C SER A 31 -4.46 8.67 -5.18
N LEU A 32 -3.71 7.73 -4.62
CA LEU A 32 -2.45 8.02 -3.91
C LEU A 32 -1.33 8.46 -4.84
N GLU A 33 -1.28 7.90 -6.04
CA GLU A 33 -0.34 8.32 -7.08
C GLU A 33 -0.59 9.77 -7.50
N VAL A 34 -1.85 10.13 -7.77
CA VAL A 34 -2.24 11.53 -8.09
C VAL A 34 -1.95 12.48 -6.94
N ALA A 35 -2.15 12.04 -5.69
CA ALA A 35 -1.85 12.83 -4.50
C ALA A 35 -0.35 12.91 -4.16
N ASN A 36 0.52 12.21 -4.90
CA ASN A 36 1.96 12.09 -4.65
C ASN A 36 2.28 11.69 -3.19
N LEU A 37 1.47 10.77 -2.63
CA LEU A 37 1.65 10.27 -1.28
C LEU A 37 2.48 8.99 -1.29
N LYS A 38 3.49 8.93 -0.42
CA LYS A 38 4.31 7.74 -0.26
C LYS A 38 3.61 6.77 0.68
N TRP A 39 3.15 5.63 0.14
CA TRP A 39 2.39 4.65 0.90
C TRP A 39 3.10 3.30 1.01
N ALA A 40 2.67 2.48 1.97
CA ALA A 40 3.17 1.13 2.19
C ALA A 40 2.03 0.17 2.59
N ILE A 41 2.30 -1.12 2.47
CA ILE A 41 1.42 -2.20 2.94
C ILE A 41 2.08 -3.04 4.02
N ALA A 42 1.28 -3.58 4.94
CA ALA A 42 1.74 -4.40 6.04
C ALA A 42 0.86 -5.63 6.25
N GLY A 43 1.48 -6.74 6.65
CA GLY A 43 0.84 -8.03 6.85
C GLY A 43 1.82 -9.09 7.36
N ARG A 44 1.31 -10.29 7.67
CA ARG A 44 2.10 -11.36 8.29
C ARG A 44 2.88 -12.24 7.32
N ASN A 45 2.61 -12.15 6.02
CA ASN A 45 3.21 -13.01 5.01
C ASN A 45 3.71 -12.16 3.84
N THR A 46 5.04 -12.08 3.70
CA THR A 46 5.70 -11.27 2.67
C THR A 46 5.34 -11.67 1.25
N ARG A 47 5.21 -12.99 0.97
CA ARG A 47 4.81 -13.46 -0.36
C ARG A 47 3.41 -12.96 -0.73
N LYS A 48 2.45 -13.08 0.19
CA LYS A 48 1.10 -12.56 -0.03
C LYS A 48 1.05 -11.04 -0.19
N LEU A 49 1.95 -10.30 0.46
CA LEU A 49 2.08 -8.85 0.27
C LEU A 49 2.64 -8.52 -1.12
N GLN A 50 3.63 -9.28 -1.61
CA GLN A 50 4.15 -9.13 -2.97
C GLN A 50 3.06 -9.42 -4.01
N ASP A 51 2.32 -10.52 -3.85
CA ASP A 51 1.21 -10.87 -4.74
C ASP A 51 0.13 -9.76 -4.76
N ALA A 52 -0.15 -9.16 -3.60
CA ALA A 52 -1.08 -8.04 -3.47
C ALA A 52 -0.60 -6.79 -4.24
N LEU A 53 0.71 -6.50 -4.27
CA LEU A 53 1.27 -5.41 -5.07
C LEU A 53 1.21 -5.69 -6.57
N VAL A 54 1.43 -6.94 -6.99
CA VAL A 54 1.27 -7.34 -8.40
C VAL A 54 -0.18 -7.12 -8.86
N ARG A 55 -1.16 -7.48 -8.02
CA ARG A 55 -2.57 -7.22 -8.31
C ARG A 55 -2.88 -5.73 -8.49
N VAL A 56 -2.29 -4.87 -7.67
CA VAL A 56 -2.42 -3.41 -7.82
C VAL A 56 -1.83 -2.95 -9.15
N GLU A 57 -0.64 -3.43 -9.52
CA GLU A 57 -0.04 -3.11 -10.82
C GLU A 57 -0.94 -3.53 -11.98
N ASP A 58 -1.48 -4.75 -11.94
CA ASP A 58 -2.41 -5.25 -12.96
C ASP A 58 -3.69 -4.41 -13.01
N HIS A 59 -4.22 -3.98 -11.86
CA HIS A 59 -5.41 -3.13 -11.78
C HIS A 59 -5.18 -1.75 -12.42
N LEU A 60 -4.02 -1.14 -12.21
CA LEU A 60 -3.67 0.18 -12.78
C LEU A 60 -3.40 0.16 -14.29
N ARG A 61 -3.20 -1.02 -14.88
CA ARG A 61 -2.97 -1.19 -16.33
C ARG A 61 -4.27 -1.32 -17.14
N ASN A 62 -5.40 -1.56 -16.49
CA ASN A 62 -6.73 -1.66 -17.11
C ASN A 62 -7.37 -0.27 -17.30
#